data_AF-A0A3R6FCB8-F1
#
_entry.id   AF-A0A3R6FCB8-F1
#
_cell.length_a   1.000
_cell.length_b   1.000
_cell.length_c   1.000
_cell.angle_alpha   90.00
_cell.angle_beta   90.00
_cell.angle_gamma   90.00
#
_symmetry.space_group_name_H-M   'P 1'
#
loop_
_entity.id
_entity.type
_entity.pdbx_description
1 polymer ?
#
loop_
_entity_poly.entity_id
_entity_poly.type
_entity_poly.pdbx_seq_one_letter_code
_entity_poly.pdbx_strand_id
1 'polypeptide(L)'
;MSIMGCLINHTARVYAVLAKENENPFANSGVNLNADELSVYQSLPDGEFRTADFLACAETKNISKRTAQRMLSQMSNVYRIITPLRRGVYCKAKVEEK
;
A
#
# COMPACT_ATOMS: atom_id res chain seq x y z
N MET A 1 35.92 15.51 10.03
CA MET A 1 34.80 14.53 10.13
C MET A 1 35.07 13.65 11.34
N SER A 2 34.10 13.50 12.25
CA SER A 2 34.22 12.59 13.41
C SER A 2 33.46 11.28 13.14
N ILE A 3 33.90 10.18 13.74
CA ILE A 3 33.22 8.88 13.68
C ILE A 3 31.74 9.01 14.07
N MET A 4 31.44 9.88 15.04
CA MET A 4 30.08 10.15 15.50
C MET A 4 29.21 10.81 14.41
N GLY A 5 29.78 11.71 13.60
CA GLY A 5 29.07 12.32 12.47
C GLY A 5 28.73 11.32 11.37
N CYS A 6 29.61 10.34 11.12
CA CYS A 6 29.34 9.27 10.16
C CYS A 6 28.21 8.35 10.65
N LEU A 7 28.18 8.01 11.95
CA LEU A 7 27.11 7.21 12.54
C LEU A 7 25.75 7.91 12.47
N ILE A 8 25.70 9.20 12.83
CA ILE A 8 24.47 10.00 12.76
C ILE A 8 23.97 10.13 11.32
N ASN A 9 24.88 10.34 10.36
CA ASN A 9 24.49 10.46 8.96
C ASN A 9 24.04 9.12 8.38
N HIS A 10 24.68 8.01 8.76
CA HIS A 10 24.24 6.66 8.40
C HIS A 10 22.87 6.35 8.97
N THR A 11 22.62 6.59 10.27
CA THR A 11 21.31 6.36 10.88
C THR A 11 20.24 7.26 10.28
N ALA A 12 20.52 8.55 10.06
CA ALA A 12 19.56 9.46 9.41
C ALA A 12 19.19 8.99 7.99
N ARG A 13 20.16 8.50 7.21
CA ARG A 13 19.89 7.94 5.87
C ARG A 13 19.10 6.64 5.94
N VAL A 14 19.42 5.75 6.87
CA VAL A 14 18.67 4.51 7.10
C VAL A 14 17.23 4.84 7.52
N TYR A 15 17.02 5.76 8.46
CA TYR A 15 15.68 6.19 8.87
C TYR A 15 14.92 6.89 7.73
N ALA A 16 15.59 7.69 6.90
CA ALA A 16 14.95 8.34 5.76
C ALA A 16 14.53 7.33 4.67
N VAL A 17 15.31 6.28 4.44
CA VAL A 17 14.95 5.19 3.52
C VAL A 17 13.79 4.37 4.08
N LEU A 18 13.87 3.98 5.36
CA LEU A 18 12.82 3.23 6.04
C LEU A 18 11.49 4.01 6.14
N ALA A 19 11.57 5.32 6.35
CA ALA A 19 10.38 6.20 6.37
C ALA A 19 9.69 6.21 5.00
N LYS A 20 10.44 6.37 3.91
CA LYS A 20 9.88 6.37 2.55
C LYS A 20 9.21 5.05 2.15
N GLU A 21 9.71 3.92 2.64
CA GLU A 21 9.07 2.62 2.41
C GLU A 21 7.78 2.41 3.24
N ASN A 22 7.63 3.13 4.36
CA ASN A 22 6.50 3.01 5.30
C ASN A 22 5.51 4.19 5.27
N GLU A 23 5.75 5.21 4.47
CA GLU A 23 4.81 6.33 4.34
C GLU A 23 3.52 5.81 3.70
N ASN A 24 2.49 5.68 4.54
CA ASN A 24 1.14 5.39 4.07
C ASN A 24 0.69 6.57 3.20
N PRO A 25 0.48 6.37 1.89
CA PRO A 25 0.13 7.46 0.98
C PRO A 25 -1.25 8.07 1.29
N PHE A 26 -2.01 7.47 2.22
CA PHE A 26 -3.32 7.93 2.68
C PHE A 26 -3.33 8.49 4.10
N ALA A 27 -2.15 8.72 4.71
CA ALA A 27 -2.06 9.32 6.04
C ALA A 27 -2.78 10.68 6.11
N ASN A 28 -2.68 11.48 5.04
CA ASN A 28 -3.38 12.77 4.92
C ASN A 28 -4.90 12.63 4.79
N SER A 29 -5.39 11.47 4.34
CA SER A 29 -6.82 11.16 4.22
C SER A 29 -7.40 10.53 5.48
N GLY A 30 -6.60 10.37 6.54
CA GLY A 30 -7.01 9.74 7.81
C GLY A 30 -7.21 8.23 7.72
N VAL A 31 -6.78 7.58 6.63
CA VAL A 31 -6.86 6.12 6.48
C VAL A 31 -5.57 5.50 6.99
N ASN A 32 -5.67 4.60 7.97
CA ASN A 32 -4.56 3.78 8.44
C ASN A 32 -4.63 2.39 7.82
N LEU A 33 -3.81 2.14 6.79
CA LEU A 33 -3.62 0.80 6.23
C LEU A 33 -2.65 0.00 7.11
N ASN A 34 -2.95 -1.28 7.34
CA ASN A 34 -1.96 -2.18 7.93
C ASN A 34 -0.81 -2.47 6.94
N ALA A 35 0.35 -2.92 7.41
CA ALA A 35 1.51 -3.23 6.57
C ALA A 35 1.16 -4.21 5.43
N ASP A 36 0.36 -5.24 5.71
CA ASP A 36 -0.10 -6.20 4.71
C ASP A 36 -1.01 -5.54 3.66
N GLU A 37 -1.93 -4.66 4.10
CA GLU A 37 -2.83 -3.92 3.22
C GLU A 37 -2.07 -2.97 2.30
N LEU A 38 -1.12 -2.22 2.87
CA LEU A 38 -0.26 -1.33 2.11
C LEU A 38 0.57 -2.10 1.10
N SER A 39 1.16 -3.21 1.51
CA SER A 39 2.03 -4.01 0.64
C SER A 39 1.25 -4.63 -0.51
N VAL A 40 0.01 -5.11 -0.28
CA VAL A 40 -0.88 -5.59 -1.36
C VAL A 40 -1.25 -4.45 -2.29
N TYR A 41 -1.62 -3.29 -1.74
CA TYR A 41 -1.98 -2.11 -2.53
C TYR A 41 -0.84 -1.63 -3.44
N GLN A 42 0.39 -1.63 -2.95
CA GLN A 42 1.59 -1.28 -3.72
C GLN A 42 1.88 -2.27 -4.86
N SER A 43 1.55 -3.55 -4.67
CA SER A 43 1.72 -4.58 -5.70
C SER A 43 0.63 -4.58 -6.79
N LEU A 44 -0.46 -3.82 -6.61
CA LEU A 44 -1.50 -3.71 -7.61
C LEU A 44 -1.07 -2.81 -8.78
N PRO A 45 -1.44 -3.17 -10.02
CA PRO A 45 -1.19 -2.31 -11.17
C PRO A 45 -1.97 -1.00 -11.02
N ASP A 46 -1.37 0.07 -11.53
CA ASP A 46 -2.05 1.37 -11.61
C ASP A 46 -3.14 1.32 -12.70
N GLY A 47 -4.33 1.84 -12.38
CA GLY A 47 -5.50 1.74 -13.25
C GLY A 47 -6.41 0.54 -12.91
N GLU A 48 -6.98 -0.10 -13.93
CA GLU A 48 -8.00 -1.14 -13.76
C GLU A 48 -7.40 -2.51 -13.41
N PHE A 49 -7.99 -3.18 -12.42
CA PHE A 49 -7.65 -4.55 -12.03
C PHE A 49 -8.90 -5.34 -11.63
N ARG A 50 -8.82 -6.67 -11.71
CA ARG A 50 -9.90 -7.58 -11.32
C ARG A 50 -9.72 -8.10 -9.91
N THR A 51 -10.80 -8.60 -9.31
CA THR A 51 -10.72 -9.32 -8.03
C THR A 51 -9.69 -10.46 -8.07
N ALA A 52 -9.58 -11.17 -9.20
CA ALA A 52 -8.62 -12.26 -9.35
C ALA A 52 -7.17 -11.77 -9.22
N ASP A 53 -6.86 -10.62 -9.82
CA ASP A 53 -5.53 -10.01 -9.75
C ASP A 53 -5.19 -9.59 -8.31
N PHE A 54 -6.17 -9.00 -7.61
CA PHE A 54 -6.00 -8.66 -6.19
C PHE A 54 -5.74 -9.90 -5.32
N LEU A 55 -6.48 -10.99 -5.55
CA LEU A 55 -6.29 -12.24 -4.82
C LEU A 55 -4.93 -12.88 -5.12
N ALA A 56 -4.46 -12.82 -6.37
CA ALA A 56 -3.13 -13.29 -6.74
C ALA A 56 -2.03 -12.48 -6.05
N CYS A 57 -2.14 -11.15 -6.02
CA CYS A 57 -1.21 -10.29 -5.28
C CYS A 57 -1.20 -10.63 -3.78
N ALA A 58 -2.36 -10.88 -3.18
CA ALA A 58 -2.46 -11.28 -1.77
C ALA A 58 -1.85 -12.67 -1.51
N GLU A 59 -2.06 -13.62 -2.41
CA GLU A 59 -1.51 -14.97 -2.32
C GLU A 59 0.02 -14.97 -2.35
N THR A 60 0.65 -14.14 -3.20
CA THR A 60 2.12 -13.99 -3.22
C THR A 60 2.71 -13.48 -1.90
N LYS A 61 1.88 -12.91 -1.03
CA LYS A 61 2.25 -12.38 0.29
C LYS A 61 1.79 -13.28 1.43
N ASN A 62 1.40 -14.54 1.14
CA ASN A 62 0.87 -15.51 2.11
C ASN A 62 -0.42 -15.05 2.82
N ILE A 63 -1.21 -14.17 2.21
CA ILE A 63 -2.48 -13.71 2.77
C ILE A 63 -3.60 -14.65 2.33
N SER A 64 -4.40 -15.12 3.29
CA SER A 64 -5.52 -16.03 2.98
C SER A 64 -6.55 -15.37 2.07
N LYS A 65 -7.19 -16.15 1.20
CA LYS A 65 -8.26 -15.66 0.30
C LYS A 65 -9.37 -14.92 1.04
N ARG A 66 -9.78 -15.41 2.21
CA ARG A 66 -10.81 -14.76 3.05
C ARG A 66 -10.35 -13.39 3.53
N THR A 67 -9.09 -13.30 4.00
CA THR A 67 -8.49 -12.03 4.44
C THR A 67 -8.40 -11.05 3.26
N ALA A 68 -7.92 -11.51 2.10
CA ALA A 68 -7.81 -10.69 0.91
C ALA A 68 -9.18 -10.15 0.43
N GLN A 69 -10.23 -10.97 0.43
CA GLN A 69 -11.59 -10.51 0.11
C GLN A 69 -12.09 -9.44 1.09
N ARG A 70 -11.80 -9.61 2.39
CA ARG A 70 -12.12 -8.61 3.41
C ARG A 70 -11.35 -7.31 3.17
N MET A 71 -10.05 -7.38 2.89
CA MET A 71 -9.21 -6.22 2.59
C MET A 71 -9.74 -5.45 1.39
N LEU A 72 -10.07 -6.15 0.30
CA LEU A 72 -10.66 -5.54 -0.90
C LEU A 72 -11.98 -4.80 -0.60
N SER A 73 -12.83 -5.39 0.24
CA SER A 73 -14.06 -4.73 0.71
C SER A 73 -13.76 -3.50 1.56
N GLN A 74 -12.79 -3.56 2.48
CA GLN A 74 -12.39 -2.41 3.30
C GLN A 74 -11.80 -1.28 2.44
N MET A 75 -10.89 -1.61 1.52
CA MET A 75 -10.24 -0.63 0.64
C MET A 75 -11.22 0.08 -0.29
N SER A 76 -12.26 -0.61 -0.76
CA SER A 76 -13.28 -0.02 -1.63
C SER A 76 -14.37 0.72 -0.88
N ASN A 77 -14.95 0.13 0.18
CA ASN A 77 -16.14 0.66 0.83
C ASN A 77 -15.81 1.61 1.99
N VAL A 78 -14.79 1.28 2.79
CA VAL A 78 -14.45 2.02 4.01
C VAL A 78 -13.42 3.09 3.70
N TYR A 79 -12.29 2.68 3.15
CA TYR A 79 -11.17 3.58 2.89
C TYR A 79 -11.35 4.39 1.61
N ARG A 80 -12.16 3.90 0.66
CA ARG A 80 -12.41 4.52 -0.65
C ARG A 80 -11.13 4.85 -1.42
N ILE A 81 -10.09 4.04 -1.22
CA ILE A 81 -8.80 4.16 -1.90
C ILE A 81 -8.87 3.53 -3.29
N ILE A 82 -9.64 2.46 -3.42
CA ILE A 82 -9.89 1.76 -4.67
C ILE A 82 -11.33 2.03 -5.09
N THR A 83 -11.53 2.42 -6.34
CA THR A 83 -12.88 2.70 -6.86
C THR A 83 -13.45 1.46 -7.55
N PRO A 84 -14.63 0.95 -7.14
CA PRO A 84 -15.30 -0.11 -7.89
C PRO A 84 -15.87 0.45 -9.20
N LEU A 85 -15.50 -0.14 -10.33
CA LEU A 85 -16.00 0.26 -11.65
C LEU A 85 -17.18 -0.61 -12.10
N ARG A 86 -17.02 -1.93 -12.00
CA ARG A 86 -18.01 -2.94 -12.38
C ARG A 86 -17.94 -4.13 -11.43
N ARG A 87 -18.89 -5.06 -11.52
CA ARG A 87 -18.90 -6.26 -10.67
C ARG A 87 -17.58 -7.04 -10.84
N GLY A 88 -16.72 -7.00 -9.80
CA GLY A 88 -15.43 -7.67 -9.78
C GLY A 88 -14.28 -6.94 -10.50
N VAL A 89 -14.49 -5.67 -10.89
CA VAL A 89 -13.48 -4.81 -11.53
C VAL A 89 -13.35 -3.52 -10.72
N TYR A 90 -12.11 -3.17 -10.43
CA TYR A 90 -11.73 -2.05 -9.58
C TYR A 90 -10.68 -1.20 -10.26
N CYS A 91 -10.55 0.05 -9.82
CA CYS A 91 -9.54 0.98 -10.30
C CYS A 91 -8.73 1.52 -9.13
N LYS A 92 -7.41 1.39 -9.23
CA LYS A 92 -6.45 2.06 -8.35
C LYS A 92 -6.25 3.47 -8.89
N ALA A 93 -6.68 4.47 -8.13
CA ALA A 93 -6.48 5.86 -8.52
C ALA A 93 -4.99 6.14 -8.62
N LYS A 94 -4.57 6.70 -9.75
CA LYS A 94 -3.20 7.19 -9.91
C LYS A 94 -3.03 8.32 -8.91
N VAL A 95 -2.19 8.13 -7.90
CA VAL A 95 -1.82 9.24 -7.00
C VAL A 95 -1.00 10.19 -7.88
N GLU A 96 -1.63 11.25 -8.37
CA GLU A 96 -0.89 12.34 -9.01
C GLU A 96 -0.02 12.97 -7.93
N GLU A 97 1.29 12.67 -7.98
CA GLU A 97 2.28 13.43 -7.23
C GLU A 97 2.16 14.90 -7.65
N LYS A 98 1.69 15.74 -6.72
CA LYS A 98 1.63 17.19 -6.89
C LYS A 98 2.95 17.84 -6.58
#